data_AF-A0AAP0I643-F1
#
_entry.id   AF-A0AAP0I643-F1
#
_cell.length_a   1.000
_cell.length_b   1.000
_cell.length_c   1.000
_cell.angle_alpha   90.00
_cell.angle_beta   90.00
_cell.angle_gamma   90.00
#
_symmetry.space_group_name_H-M   'P 1'
#
loop_
_entity.id
_entity.type
_entity.pdbx_description
1 polymer ?
#
loop_
_entity_poly.entity_id
_entity_poly.type
_entity_poly.pdbx_seq_one_letter_code
_entity_poly.pdbx_strand_id
1 'polypeptide(L)'
;MQMQGTYFVNKEIVLTDAIRIVYGTRRGNHSKSVYDVSLDSAEEGPDELAHELTLVKNMNIAVKEERYNDAAMWRDKLNKLRTSKQEI
;
A
#
# COMPACT_ATOMS: atom_id res chain seq x y z
N MET A 1 -4.49 -34.68 -15.83
CA MET A 1 -3.09 -34.61 -16.32
C MET A 1 -3.09 -33.90 -17.67
N GLN A 2 -2.68 -32.62 -17.64
CA GLN A 2 -2.10 -31.76 -18.71
C GLN A 2 -2.77 -31.74 -20.11
N MET A 3 -3.54 -30.68 -20.43
CA MET A 3 -3.61 -30.16 -21.80
C MET A 3 -2.40 -29.24 -22.02
N GLN A 4 -1.43 -29.68 -22.81
CA GLN A 4 -0.45 -28.76 -23.39
C GLN A 4 -0.79 -28.60 -24.87
N GLY A 5 -1.55 -27.55 -25.19
CA GLY A 5 -1.70 -27.06 -26.55
C GLY A 5 -0.74 -25.91 -26.75
N THR A 6 0.37 -26.14 -27.44
CA THR A 6 1.23 -25.04 -27.91
C THR A 6 0.54 -24.39 -29.10
N TYR A 7 -0.05 -23.21 -28.88
CA TYR A 7 -0.63 -22.41 -29.95
C TYR A 7 0.48 -21.85 -30.84
N PHE A 8 0.49 -22.23 -32.13
CA PHE A 8 1.41 -21.67 -33.12
C PHE A 8 0.87 -20.32 -33.59
N VAL A 9 1.49 -19.24 -33.10
CA VAL A 9 1.23 -17.88 -33.58
C VAL A 9 2.09 -17.58 -34.81
N ASN A 10 1.52 -16.86 -35.78
CA ASN A 10 2.28 -16.38 -36.92
C ASN A 10 3.35 -15.39 -36.42
N LYS A 11 4.63 -15.73 -36.66
CA LYS A 11 5.78 -14.95 -36.18
C LYS A 11 5.78 -13.53 -36.76
N GLU A 12 5.27 -13.35 -37.97
CA GLU A 12 5.16 -12.01 -38.58
C GLU A 12 4.22 -11.11 -37.79
N ILE A 13 3.08 -11.62 -37.31
CA ILE A 13 2.11 -10.80 -36.55
C ILE A 13 2.70 -10.36 -35.21
N VAL A 14 3.44 -11.24 -34.53
CA VAL A 14 4.12 -10.87 -33.27
C VAL A 14 5.21 -9.83 -33.52
N LEU A 15 5.98 -9.97 -34.61
CA LEU A 15 7.00 -9.00 -35.00
C LEU A 15 6.42 -7.64 -35.39
N THR A 16 5.30 -7.61 -36.12
CA THR A 16 4.71 -6.37 -36.64
C THR A 16 3.81 -5.66 -35.64
N ASP A 17 3.01 -6.40 -34.86
CA ASP A 17 1.94 -5.85 -34.02
C ASP A 17 2.30 -5.77 -32.53
N ALA A 18 3.02 -6.78 -32.00
CA ALA A 18 3.39 -6.81 -30.58
C ALA A 18 4.75 -6.10 -30.29
N ILE A 19 5.61 -5.97 -31.31
CA ILE A 19 6.95 -5.38 -31.19
C ILE A 19 7.01 -4.07 -31.98
N ARG A 20 6.12 -3.11 -31.68
CA ARG A 20 6.39 -1.72 -32.05
C ARG A 20 7.44 -1.15 -31.11
N ILE A 21 8.70 -1.55 -31.31
CA ILE A 21 9.84 -0.91 -30.66
C ILE A 21 9.90 0.51 -31.22
N VAL A 22 9.67 1.50 -30.35
CA VAL A 22 9.81 2.91 -30.69
C VAL A 22 11.30 3.25 -30.80
N TYR A 23 11.96 2.76 -31.85
CA TYR A 23 13.25 3.29 -32.26
C TYR A 23 12.99 4.64 -32.93
N GLY A 24 13.24 5.71 -32.16
CA GLY A 24 13.65 7.01 -32.68
C GLY A 24 12.74 7.62 -33.74
N THR A 25 11.61 8.19 -33.32
CA THR A 25 11.13 9.41 -33.99
C THR A 25 10.91 10.44 -32.92
N ARG A 26 11.78 11.46 -32.95
CA ARG A 26 11.71 12.71 -32.21
C ARG A 26 10.33 13.35 -32.41
N ARG A 27 9.35 12.94 -31.60
CA ARG A 27 8.14 13.71 -31.32
C ARG A 27 8.55 14.63 -30.16
N GLY A 28 8.66 15.93 -30.37
CA GLY A 28 7.50 16.77 -30.59
C GLY A 28 6.83 16.96 -29.24
N ASN A 29 7.31 17.98 -28.52
CA ASN A 29 6.89 18.45 -27.20
C ASN A 29 7.05 17.47 -26.03
N HIS A 30 7.90 17.88 -25.09
CA HIS A 30 8.06 17.29 -23.77
C HIS A 30 6.76 17.36 -22.95
N SER A 31 5.76 16.54 -23.24
CA SER A 31 4.86 16.08 -22.20
C SER A 31 5.35 14.71 -21.79
N LYS A 32 6.21 14.67 -20.76
CA LYS A 32 6.35 13.48 -19.94
C LYS A 32 4.92 13.01 -19.67
N SER A 33 4.56 11.79 -20.05
CA SER A 33 3.34 11.17 -19.53
C SER A 33 3.56 11.10 -18.03
N VAL A 34 3.10 12.12 -17.32
CA VAL A 34 3.04 12.12 -15.87
C VAL A 34 2.04 11.01 -15.60
N TYR A 35 2.55 9.80 -15.35
CA TYR A 35 1.74 8.76 -14.75
C TYR A 35 1.14 9.39 -13.51
N ASP A 36 -0.18 9.32 -13.39
CA ASP A 36 -0.87 9.87 -12.24
C ASP A 36 -0.54 9.00 -11.02
N VAL A 37 0.60 9.29 -10.41
CA VAL A 37 1.11 8.59 -9.21
C VAL A 37 0.30 8.96 -7.98
N SER A 38 -0.71 9.84 -8.10
CA SER A 38 -1.58 10.22 -6.99
C SER A 38 -2.37 9.04 -6.42
N LEU A 39 -2.61 7.99 -7.21
CA LEU A 39 -3.34 6.79 -6.79
C LEU A 39 -2.46 5.73 -6.10
N ASP A 40 -1.14 5.76 -6.33
CA ASP A 40 -0.17 4.84 -5.68
C ASP A 40 0.50 5.47 -4.45
N SER A 41 0.25 6.76 -4.20
CA SER A 41 0.69 7.42 -2.99
C SER A 41 -0.08 6.86 -1.80
N ALA A 42 0.63 6.31 -0.82
CA ALA A 42 0.04 6.00 0.48
C ALA A 42 -0.67 7.26 1.01
N GLU A 43 -1.85 7.10 1.62
CA GLU A 43 -2.52 8.21 2.28
C GLU A 43 -1.53 8.85 3.25
N GLU A 44 -1.08 10.06 2.94
CA GLU A 44 -0.10 10.85 3.72
C GLU A 44 -0.78 11.47 4.94
N GLY A 45 -1.71 10.73 5.55
CA GLY A 45 -2.45 11.09 6.74
C GLY A 45 -1.85 10.43 7.97
N PRO A 46 -2.06 10.99 9.17
CA PRO A 46 -1.75 10.29 10.40
C PRO A 46 -2.54 8.98 10.46
N ASP A 47 -1.84 7.86 10.35
CA ASP A 47 -2.46 6.54 10.42
C ASP A 47 -2.98 6.28 11.84
N GLU A 48 -4.29 6.46 12.01
CA GLU A 48 -5.00 6.20 13.25
C GLU A 48 -4.78 4.76 13.74
N LEU A 49 -4.66 3.80 12.82
CA LEU A 49 -4.41 2.39 13.13
C LEU A 49 -3.00 2.19 13.65
N ALA A 50 -2.00 2.85 13.05
CA ALA A 50 -0.63 2.84 13.55
C ALA A 50 -0.54 3.44 14.97
N HIS A 51 -1.31 4.48 15.25
CA HIS A 51 -1.37 5.08 16.59
C HIS A 51 -2.00 4.12 17.61
N GLU A 52 -3.12 3.48 17.28
CA GLU A 52 -3.77 2.46 18.13
C GLU A 52 -2.83 1.29 18.40
N LEU A 53 -2.18 0.78 17.35
CA LEU A 53 -1.23 -0.34 17.42
C LEU A 53 -0.06 -0.03 18.36
N THR A 54 0.44 1.21 18.32
CA THR A 54 1.52 1.68 19.21
C THR A 54 1.10 1.61 20.68
N LEU A 55 -0.11 2.03 21.01
CA LEU A 55 -0.64 1.99 22.38
C LEU A 55 -0.86 0.56 22.87
N VAL A 56 -1.43 -0.30 22.03
CA VAL A 56 -1.61 -1.73 22.35
C VAL A 56 -0.25 -2.41 22.59
N LYS A 57 0.76 -2.09 21.78
CA LYS A 57 2.11 -2.61 21.94
C LYS A 57 2.72 -2.18 23.27
N ASN A 58 2.60 -0.90 23.64
CA ASN A 58 3.11 -0.38 24.91
C ASN A 58 2.40 -1.00 26.12
N MET A 59 1.08 -1.21 26.02
CA MET A 59 0.30 -1.92 27.04
C MET A 59 0.80 -3.37 27.20
N ASN A 60 1.02 -4.09 26.10
CA ASN A 60 1.52 -5.47 26.14
C ASN A 60 2.93 -5.56 26.77
N ILE A 61 3.81 -4.60 26.46
CA ILE A 61 5.14 -4.50 27.10
C ILE A 61 4.98 -4.29 28.61
N ALA A 62 4.13 -3.33 29.04
CA ALA A 62 3.89 -3.06 30.45
C ALA A 62 3.29 -4.26 31.19
N VAL A 63 2.40 -5.04 30.56
CA VAL A 63 1.85 -6.28 31.12
C VAL A 63 2.93 -7.34 31.28
N LYS A 64 3.82 -7.51 30.28
CA LYS A 64 4.95 -8.45 30.37
C LYS A 64 5.95 -8.08 31.45
N GLU A 65 6.11 -6.79 31.75
CA GLU A 65 6.94 -6.29 32.83
C GLU A 65 6.22 -6.25 34.20
N GLU A 66 4.98 -6.74 34.28
CA GLU A 66 4.12 -6.69 35.47
C GLU A 66 3.86 -5.27 36.00
N ARG A 67 4.06 -4.25 35.16
CA ARG A 67 3.80 -2.84 35.48
C ARG A 67 2.33 -2.50 35.20
N TYR A 68 1.44 -3.04 36.02
CA TYR A 68 -0.01 -2.91 35.81
C TYR A 68 -0.53 -1.47 35.87
N ASN A 69 0.12 -0.59 36.64
CA ASN A 69 -0.23 0.83 36.68
C ASN A 69 -0.02 1.51 35.31
N ASP A 70 1.08 1.19 34.62
CA ASP A 70 1.35 1.72 33.30
C ASP A 70 0.46 1.08 32.23
N ALA A 71 0.19 -0.23 32.34
CA ALA A 71 -0.78 -0.90 31.48
C ALA A 71 -2.18 -0.27 31.59
N ALA A 72 -2.62 0.08 32.79
CA ALA A 72 -3.87 0.79 33.02
C ALA A 72 -3.85 2.20 32.37
N MET A 73 -2.75 2.94 32.51
CA MET A 73 -2.59 4.24 31.85
C MET A 73 -2.67 4.13 30.31
N TRP A 74 -2.04 3.11 29.71
CA TRP A 74 -2.11 2.88 28.27
C TRP A 74 -3.52 2.48 27.81
N ARG A 75 -4.23 1.66 28.59
CA ARG A 75 -5.64 1.32 28.35
C ARG A 75 -6.54 2.55 28.38
N ASP A 76 -6.34 3.45 29.34
CA ASP A 76 -7.18 4.65 29.46
C ASP A 76 -6.94 5.61 28.28
N LYS A 77 -5.69 5.74 27.81
CA LYS A 77 -5.36 6.47 26.57
C LYS A 77 -6.00 5.84 25.33
N LEU A 78 -5.99 4.51 25.24
CA LEU A 78 -6.62 3.76 24.15
C LEU A 78 -8.13 3.99 24.11
N ASN A 79 -8.79 3.94 25.28
CA ASN A 79 -10.22 4.21 25.38
C ASN A 79 -10.58 5.63 24.93
N LYS A 80 -9.76 6.63 25.30
CA LYS A 80 -9.96 8.02 24.89
C LYS A 80 -9.96 8.20 23.37
N LEU A 81 -9.05 7.51 22.66
CA LEU A 81 -8.99 7.54 21.20
C LEU A 81 -10.21 6.88 20.54
N ARG A 82 -10.69 5.77 21.14
CA ARG A 82 -11.88 5.07 20.64
C ARG A 82 -13.15 5.89 20.85
N THR A 83 -13.28 6.59 21.97
CA THR A 83 -14.41 7.50 22.20
C THR A 83 -14.37 8.69 21.26
N SER A 84 -13.20 9.29 20.98
CA SER A 84 -13.12 10.39 20.01
C SER A 84 -13.49 9.96 18.59
N LYS A 85 -13.32 8.68 18.24
CA LYS A 85 -13.74 8.12 16.95
C LYS A 85 -15.26 7.91 16.85
N GLN A 86 -15.96 7.77 17.99
CA GLN A 86 -17.41 7.56 18.03
C GLN A 86 -18.21 8.88 18.03
N GLU A 87 -17.54 10.02 18.29
CA GLU A 87 -18.16 11.35 18.30
C GLU A 87 -18.18 12.03 16.92
N ILE A 88 -17.72 11.35 15.86
CA ILE A 88 -17.67 11.83 14.47
C ILE A 88 -18.73 11.13 13.62
#